data_AF-A0A8E0S182-F1
#
_entry.id   AF-A0A8E0S182-F1
#
_cell.length_a   1.000
_cell.length_b   1.000
_cell.length_c   1.000
_cell.angle_alpha   90.00
_cell.angle_beta   90.00
_cell.angle_gamma   90.00
#
_symmetry.space_group_name_H-M   'P 1'
#
loop_
_entity.id
_entity.type
_entity.pdbx_description
1 polymer ?
#
loop_
_entity_poly.entity_id
_entity_poly.type
_entity_poly.pdbx_seq_one_letter_code
_entity_poly.pdbx_strand_id
1 'polypeptide(L)'
;MARIRTLDEMMCLFRCAKLDASLSSFVRPVQFSDQLVSDDYKLFEVDSELADELSTSDSPRIIELKDEPGKSGFGRVYACAADQTYSVVETETSNTLLLVPNDSAPIEKPLDTEEPKPAVVYAMKTSYLEFHPCIAPSLRLLKQKMLSSRYHSPFDDELDGDEDSTIRPPKFTRLELTAEFPCSINELAYAFVRLGIFEIEGFMRLVDSDYLVQVGGS
;
A
#
# COMPACT_ATOMS: atom_id res chain seq x y z
N MET A 1 20.05 18.23 25.43
CA MET A 1 20.89 17.75 24.31
C MET A 1 22.04 16.93 24.89
N ALA A 2 22.20 15.68 24.45
CA ALA A 2 23.31 14.84 24.86
C ALA A 2 24.63 15.43 24.31
N ARG A 3 25.70 15.43 25.12
CA ARG A 3 27.02 15.89 24.70
C ARG A 3 27.55 14.94 23.62
N ILE A 4 27.87 15.47 22.44
CA ILE A 4 28.53 14.72 21.37
C ILE A 4 29.92 14.31 21.87
N ARG A 5 30.23 13.01 21.81
CA ARG A 5 31.55 12.49 22.22
C ARG A 5 32.62 12.99 21.25
N THR A 6 33.78 13.35 21.77
CA THR A 6 34.92 13.74 20.93
C THR A 6 35.58 12.51 20.30
N LEU A 7 36.35 12.70 19.23
CA LEU A 7 37.11 11.63 18.59
C LEU A 7 38.03 10.91 19.59
N ASP A 8 38.71 11.66 20.46
CA ASP A 8 39.59 11.08 21.49
C ASP A 8 38.84 10.19 22.48
N GLU A 9 37.66 10.63 22.93
CA GLU A 9 36.79 9.84 23.82
C GLU A 9 36.33 8.55 23.12
N MET A 10 35.93 8.64 21.84
CA MET A 10 35.53 7.48 21.05
C MET A 10 36.69 6.52 20.81
N MET A 11 37.88 7.03 20.49
CA MET A 11 39.08 6.22 20.27
C MET A 11 39.63 5.59 21.55
N CYS A 12 39.41 6.22 22.70
CA CYS A 12 39.67 5.61 24.01
C CYS A 12 38.78 4.38 24.20
N LEU A 13 37.46 4.51 24.01
CA LEU A 13 36.51 3.40 24.11
C LEU A 13 36.82 2.29 23.09
N PHE A 14 37.16 2.68 21.86
CA PHE A 14 37.55 1.76 20.79
C PHE A 14 38.75 0.88 21.19
N ARG A 15 39.78 1.49 21.79
CA ARG A 15 40.96 0.76 22.32
C ARG A 15 40.60 -0.12 23.51
N CYS A 16 39.73 0.35 24.42
CA CYS A 16 39.24 -0.47 25.53
C CYS A 16 38.48 -1.72 25.04
N ALA A 17 37.72 -1.59 23.94
CA ALA A 17 37.00 -2.67 23.31
C ALA A 17 37.88 -3.63 22.48
N LYS A 18 39.19 -3.35 22.37
CA LYS A 18 40.17 -4.16 21.59
C LYS A 18 39.74 -4.38 20.14
N LEU A 19 39.09 -3.38 19.53
CA LEU A 19 38.68 -3.42 18.14
C LEU A 19 39.89 -3.25 17.22
N ASP A 20 39.80 -3.81 16.01
CA ASP A 20 40.86 -3.70 15.00
C ASP A 20 41.09 -2.24 14.62
N ALA A 21 42.34 -1.76 14.77
CA ALA A 21 42.72 -0.39 14.43
C ALA A 21 42.37 0.02 13.00
N SER A 22 42.23 -0.94 12.07
CA SER A 22 41.76 -0.68 10.71
C SER A 22 40.35 -0.06 10.64
N LEU A 23 39.51 -0.28 11.67
CA LEU A 23 38.13 0.21 11.75
C LEU A 23 38.02 1.62 12.36
N SER A 24 39.13 2.19 12.84
CA SER A 24 39.16 3.50 13.49
C SER A 24 38.60 4.64 12.62
N SER A 25 38.83 4.56 11.31
CA SER A 25 38.30 5.52 10.32
C SER A 25 36.77 5.50 10.20
N PHE A 26 36.10 4.43 10.64
CA PHE A 26 34.64 4.30 10.59
C PHE A 26 33.97 4.69 11.91
N VAL A 27 34.74 5.06 12.93
CA VAL A 27 34.21 5.43 14.24
C VAL A 27 33.54 6.80 14.15
N ARG A 28 32.22 6.82 14.34
CA ARG A 28 31.42 8.03 14.32
C ARG A 28 30.46 8.08 15.51
N PRO A 29 30.14 9.28 16.01
CA PRO A 29 29.08 9.42 16.99
C PRO A 29 27.74 9.17 16.28
N VAL A 30 26.84 8.41 16.92
CA VAL A 30 25.46 8.26 16.47
C VAL A 30 24.60 9.23 17.26
N GLN A 31 23.83 10.06 16.55
CA GLN A 31 22.86 10.96 17.14
C GLN A 31 21.45 10.51 16.75
N PHE A 32 20.55 10.63 17.71
CA PHE A 32 19.17 10.23 17.61
C PHE A 32 18.31 11.48 17.42
N SER A 33 17.44 11.49 16.40
CA SER A 33 16.45 12.55 16.22
C SER A 33 15.45 12.55 17.39
N ASP A 34 14.77 13.67 17.63
CA ASP A 34 13.73 13.73 18.67
C ASP A 34 12.48 12.91 18.31
N GLN A 35 12.36 12.48 17.05
CA GLN A 35 11.18 11.81 16.46
C GLN A 35 11.47 10.38 16.00
N LEU A 36 12.28 9.65 16.75
CA LEU A 36 12.73 8.29 16.40
C LEU A 36 11.63 7.27 16.13
N VAL A 37 10.55 7.31 16.93
CA VAL A 37 9.43 6.37 16.83
C VAL A 37 8.28 7.00 16.03
N SER A 38 8.55 8.07 15.28
CA SER A 38 7.51 8.74 14.50
C SER A 38 6.95 7.83 13.42
N ASP A 39 5.64 7.92 13.20
CA ASP A 39 4.93 7.26 12.11
C ASP A 39 5.10 7.96 10.76
N ASP A 40 5.84 9.08 10.71
CA ASP A 40 6.14 9.84 9.49
C ASP A 40 6.91 9.00 8.45
N TYR A 41 7.59 7.95 8.89
CA TYR A 41 8.32 7.02 8.03
C TYR A 41 7.69 5.63 8.11
N LYS A 42 7.38 5.05 6.96
CA LYS A 42 6.99 3.65 6.81
C LYS A 42 7.95 2.98 5.83
N LEU A 43 8.31 1.74 6.12
CA LEU A 43 9.18 0.93 5.27
C LEU A 43 8.29 -0.03 4.48
N PHE A 44 8.52 -0.12 3.18
CA PHE A 44 7.89 -1.09 2.32
C PHE A 44 8.95 -2.02 1.76
N GLU A 45 8.71 -3.33 1.82
CA GLU A 45 9.46 -4.30 1.05
C GLU A 45 8.97 -4.27 -0.40
N VAL A 46 9.89 -4.09 -1.31
CA VAL A 46 9.66 -4.08 -2.76
C VAL A 46 10.61 -5.07 -3.40
N ASP A 47 10.11 -5.83 -4.37
CA ASP A 47 10.97 -6.69 -5.18
C ASP A 47 11.85 -5.85 -6.13
N SER A 48 12.81 -6.50 -6.78
CA SER A 48 13.74 -5.82 -7.67
C SER A 48 13.06 -5.16 -8.86
N GLU A 49 12.02 -5.78 -9.42
CA GLU A 49 11.31 -5.26 -10.58
C GLU A 49 10.57 -3.96 -10.23
N LEU A 50 9.83 -3.98 -9.11
CA LEU A 50 9.15 -2.80 -8.59
C LEU A 50 10.13 -1.71 -8.15
N ALA A 51 11.28 -2.08 -7.56
CA ALA A 51 12.31 -1.12 -7.17
C ALA A 51 12.92 -0.39 -8.38
N ASP A 52 13.23 -1.12 -9.46
CA ASP A 52 13.76 -0.55 -10.70
C ASP A 52 12.75 0.41 -11.36
N GLU A 53 11.49 0.00 -11.38
CA GLU A 53 10.39 0.83 -11.90
C GLU A 53 10.18 2.11 -11.08
N LEU A 54 10.17 2.01 -9.73
CA LEU A 54 10.01 3.17 -8.84
C LEU A 54 11.22 4.12 -8.89
N SER A 55 12.40 3.62 -9.28
CA SER A 55 13.63 4.40 -9.40
C SER A 55 13.75 5.13 -10.74
N THR A 56 12.91 4.78 -11.73
CA THR A 56 12.96 5.37 -13.08
C THR A 56 12.25 6.73 -13.11
N SER A 57 12.95 7.79 -13.51
CA SER A 57 12.40 9.16 -13.52
C SER A 57 11.33 9.42 -14.57
N ASP A 58 11.29 8.61 -15.63
CA ASP A 58 10.56 8.94 -16.86
C ASP A 58 9.08 8.49 -16.84
N SER A 59 8.70 7.61 -15.93
CA SER A 59 7.29 7.27 -15.67
C SER A 59 7.12 6.69 -14.25
N PRO A 60 6.75 7.51 -13.24
CA PRO A 60 6.53 6.99 -11.91
C PRO A 60 5.32 6.04 -11.91
N ARG A 61 5.53 4.78 -11.53
CA ARG A 61 4.42 3.85 -11.27
C ARG A 61 3.63 4.37 -10.09
N ILE A 62 2.34 4.65 -10.31
CA ILE A 62 1.43 5.10 -9.25
C ILE A 62 0.89 3.87 -8.54
N ILE A 63 1.08 3.80 -7.23
CA ILE A 63 0.50 2.79 -6.35
C ILE A 63 -0.47 3.50 -5.40
N GLU A 64 -1.76 3.21 -5.54
CA GLU A 64 -2.79 3.79 -4.68
C GLU A 64 -3.07 2.88 -3.48
N LEU A 65 -3.01 3.42 -2.27
CA LEU A 65 -3.42 2.69 -1.06
C LEU A 65 -4.92 2.87 -0.83
N LYS A 66 -5.65 1.76 -0.70
CA LYS A 66 -7.10 1.73 -0.50
C LYS A 66 -7.48 0.78 0.63
N ASP A 67 -8.52 1.15 1.37
CA ASP A 67 -9.08 0.32 2.44
C ASP A 67 -10.03 -0.76 1.90
N GLU A 68 -10.25 -1.81 2.69
CA GLU A 68 -11.33 -2.76 2.46
C GLU A 68 -12.69 -2.05 2.44
N PRO A 69 -13.55 -2.29 1.42
CA PRO A 69 -14.84 -1.63 1.29
C PRO A 69 -15.72 -1.82 2.52
N GLY A 70 -16.35 -0.74 2.97
CA GLY A 70 -17.27 -0.75 4.12
C GLY A 70 -16.61 -0.85 5.50
N LYS A 71 -15.26 -0.87 5.57
CA LYS A 71 -14.50 -0.85 6.83
C LYS A 71 -13.49 0.29 6.85
N SER A 72 -13.99 1.52 6.82
CA SER A 72 -13.13 2.72 6.91
C SER A 72 -12.35 2.71 8.23
N GLY A 73 -11.02 2.78 8.15
CA GLY A 73 -10.11 2.93 9.29
C GLY A 73 -9.80 1.68 10.13
N PHE A 74 -10.46 0.54 9.88
CA PHE A 74 -10.19 -0.74 10.57
C PHE A 74 -10.11 -1.94 9.63
N GLY A 75 -10.16 -1.70 8.31
CA GLY A 75 -10.10 -2.72 7.27
C GLY A 75 -8.67 -3.16 6.95
N ARG A 76 -8.57 -4.14 6.06
CA ARG A 76 -7.30 -4.45 5.40
C ARG A 76 -6.94 -3.32 4.44
N VAL A 77 -5.65 -3.06 4.28
CA VAL A 77 -5.13 -2.10 3.31
C VAL A 77 -4.64 -2.85 2.08
N TYR A 78 -4.89 -2.27 0.92
CA TYR A 78 -4.50 -2.79 -0.38
C TYR A 78 -3.70 -1.74 -1.14
N ALA A 79 -2.65 -2.17 -1.82
CA ALA A 79 -1.87 -1.37 -2.74
C ALA A 79 -2.29 -1.71 -4.18
N CYS A 80 -2.91 -0.77 -4.86
CA CYS A 80 -3.44 -0.93 -6.22
C CYS A 80 -2.46 -0.30 -7.21
N ALA A 81 -1.76 -1.12 -7.98
CA ALA A 81 -1.04 -0.66 -9.16
C ALA A 81 -1.95 -0.72 -10.40
N ALA A 82 -1.45 -0.21 -11.53
CA ALA A 82 -2.22 -0.17 -12.79
C ALA A 82 -2.59 -1.57 -13.32
N ASP A 83 -1.76 -2.56 -13.04
CA ASP A 83 -1.79 -3.93 -13.54
C ASP A 83 -2.23 -4.94 -12.47
N GLN A 84 -1.81 -4.75 -11.22
CA GLN A 84 -2.00 -5.71 -10.14
C GLN A 84 -2.34 -5.05 -8.78
N THR A 85 -3.11 -5.76 -7.97
CA THR A 85 -3.39 -5.37 -6.58
C THR A 85 -2.73 -6.29 -5.57
N TYR A 86 -2.15 -5.67 -4.54
CA TYR A 86 -1.46 -6.34 -3.44
C TYR A 86 -2.22 -6.08 -2.14
N SER A 87 -2.31 -7.10 -1.27
CA SER A 87 -2.66 -6.88 0.12
C SER A 87 -1.42 -6.43 0.89
N VAL A 88 -1.56 -5.38 1.69
CA VAL A 88 -0.48 -4.84 2.52
C VAL A 88 -0.51 -5.51 3.88
N VAL A 89 0.61 -6.11 4.28
CA VAL A 89 0.75 -6.81 5.56
C VAL A 89 1.91 -6.21 6.33
N GLU A 90 1.72 -5.91 7.61
CA GLU A 90 2.81 -5.50 8.49
C GLU A 90 3.53 -6.74 9.05
N THR A 91 4.84 -6.80 8.83
CA THR A 91 5.71 -7.86 9.31
C THR A 91 6.67 -7.30 10.36
N GLU A 92 6.71 -7.93 11.53
CA GLU A 92 7.67 -7.60 12.59
C GLU A 92 9.04 -8.23 12.31
N THR A 93 10.09 -7.49 12.64
CA THR A 93 11.48 -7.97 12.56
C THR A 93 12.07 -8.15 13.93
N SER A 94 12.87 -9.21 14.11
CA SER A 94 13.69 -9.39 15.32
C SER A 94 14.80 -8.33 15.41
N ASN A 95 15.18 -7.74 14.28
CA ASN A 95 16.18 -6.69 14.21
C ASN A 95 15.54 -5.30 14.31
N THR A 96 16.30 -4.36 14.85
CA THR A 96 15.96 -2.93 14.81
C THR A 96 16.54 -2.30 13.55
N LEU A 97 15.68 -1.74 12.71
CA LEU A 97 16.05 -1.02 11.49
C LEU A 97 16.24 0.46 11.82
N LEU A 98 17.40 1.01 11.45
CA LEU A 98 17.73 2.42 11.66
C LEU A 98 17.74 3.12 10.31
N LEU A 99 16.90 4.15 10.17
CA LEU A 99 16.86 4.98 8.96
C LEU A 99 17.88 6.10 9.12
N VAL A 100 18.93 6.01 8.30
CA VAL A 100 20.06 6.92 8.30
C VAL A 100 20.20 7.50 6.89
N PRO A 101 20.23 8.83 6.72
CA PRO A 101 20.45 9.47 5.43
C PRO A 101 21.77 9.07 4.78
N ASN A 102 21.77 8.93 3.45
CA ASN A 102 22.94 8.51 2.67
C ASN A 102 24.16 9.44 2.85
N ASP A 103 23.96 10.70 3.21
CA ASP A 103 25.03 11.68 3.45
C ASP A 103 25.68 11.56 4.84
N SER A 104 25.12 10.73 5.73
CA SER A 104 25.57 10.62 7.13
C SER A 104 26.32 9.32 7.45
N ALA A 105 26.18 8.27 6.63
CA ALA A 105 26.92 7.01 6.75
C ALA A 105 27.98 6.91 5.63
N PRO A 106 29.28 6.87 5.96
CA PRO A 106 30.32 6.71 4.96
C PRO A 106 30.36 5.24 4.51
N ILE A 107 29.97 4.98 3.25
CA ILE A 107 30.07 3.65 2.63
C ILE A 107 31.54 3.31 2.34
N GLU A 108 32.38 4.33 2.17
CA GLU A 108 33.81 4.22 1.91
C GLU A 108 34.63 4.73 3.09
N LYS A 109 35.89 4.30 3.18
CA LYS A 109 36.81 4.77 4.21
C LYS A 109 36.99 6.29 4.07
N PRO A 110 36.60 7.11 5.07
CA PRO A 110 36.80 8.55 5.00
C PRO A 110 38.29 8.88 4.96
N LEU A 111 38.63 10.00 4.32
CA LEU A 111 40.00 10.51 4.29
C LEU A 111 40.45 10.84 5.72
N ASP A 112 41.73 10.60 6.03
CA ASP A 112 42.30 10.82 7.37
C ASP A 112 42.19 12.29 7.86
N THR A 113 41.84 13.22 6.96
CA THR A 113 41.65 14.66 7.22
C THR A 113 40.20 15.07 7.53
N GLU A 114 39.20 14.19 7.36
CA GLU A 114 37.81 14.55 7.67
C GLU A 114 37.48 14.34 9.15
N GLU A 115 36.93 15.38 9.79
CA GLU A 115 36.35 15.22 11.12
C GLU A 115 35.13 14.27 11.06
N PRO A 116 34.98 13.36 12.04
CA PRO A 116 33.86 12.42 12.05
C PRO A 116 32.55 13.16 12.33
N LYS A 117 31.75 13.37 11.28
CA LYS A 117 30.39 13.89 11.39
C LYS A 117 29.50 12.88 12.11
N PRO A 118 28.59 13.33 12.99
CA PRO A 118 27.62 12.44 13.62
C PRO A 118 26.67 11.85 12.58
N ALA A 119 26.44 10.54 12.66
CA ALA A 119 25.39 9.88 11.90
C ALA A 119 24.05 10.13 12.60
N VAL A 120 23.14 10.84 11.94
CA VAL A 120 21.82 11.17 12.51
C VAL A 120 20.83 10.08 12.09
N VAL A 121 20.29 9.37 13.08
CA VAL A 121 19.20 8.41 12.91
C VAL A 121 17.88 9.18 12.94
N TYR A 122 17.17 9.21 11.82
CA TYR A 122 15.88 9.89 11.74
C TYR A 122 14.74 9.05 12.30
N ALA A 123 14.76 7.75 12.05
CA ALA A 123 13.73 6.85 12.53
C ALA A 123 14.29 5.48 12.91
N MET A 124 13.58 4.82 13.82
CA MET A 124 13.81 3.45 14.22
C MET A 124 12.52 2.66 13.95
N LYS A 125 12.66 1.53 13.28
CA LYS A 125 11.54 0.65 12.94
C LYS A 125 11.84 -0.78 13.36
N THR A 126 10.81 -1.45 13.84
CA THR A 126 10.82 -2.88 14.22
C THR A 126 9.86 -3.69 13.36
N SER A 127 9.26 -3.05 12.36
CA SER A 127 8.35 -3.65 11.39
C SER A 127 8.51 -2.95 10.04
N TYR A 128 8.09 -3.63 8.99
CA TYR A 128 7.94 -3.10 7.65
C TYR A 128 6.67 -3.67 7.00
N LEU A 129 6.28 -3.09 5.88
CA LEU A 129 5.08 -3.44 5.15
C LEU A 129 5.44 -4.27 3.92
N GLU A 130 4.80 -5.42 3.75
CA GLU A 130 4.98 -6.32 2.62
C GLU A 130 3.83 -6.20 1.63
N PHE A 131 4.14 -6.31 0.34
CA PHE A 131 3.17 -6.44 -0.72
C PHE A 131 2.97 -7.91 -1.09
N HIS A 132 1.76 -8.42 -0.82
CA HIS A 132 1.37 -9.78 -1.19
C HIS A 132 0.38 -9.74 -2.35
N PRO A 133 0.74 -10.23 -3.55
CA PRO A 133 -0.18 -10.29 -4.68
C PRO A 133 -1.48 -10.99 -4.30
N CYS A 134 -2.62 -10.41 -4.65
CA CYS A 134 -3.92 -10.95 -4.24
C CYS A 134 -4.95 -10.89 -5.37
N ILE A 135 -6.00 -11.71 -5.24
CA ILE A 135 -7.16 -11.64 -6.13
C ILE A 135 -8.06 -10.51 -5.62
N ALA A 136 -8.17 -9.46 -6.41
CA ALA A 136 -9.00 -8.29 -6.12
C ALA A 136 -9.98 -8.00 -7.29
N PRO A 137 -11.11 -7.31 -7.03
CA PRO A 137 -11.69 -7.09 -5.71
C PRO A 137 -12.27 -8.39 -5.14
N SER A 138 -12.66 -8.38 -3.85
CA SER A 138 -13.38 -9.50 -3.26
C SER A 138 -14.74 -9.68 -3.96
N LEU A 139 -14.89 -10.76 -4.74
CA LEU A 139 -16.14 -11.09 -5.43
C LEU A 139 -17.33 -11.19 -4.46
N ARG A 140 -17.09 -11.63 -3.22
CA ARG A 140 -18.11 -11.70 -2.18
C ARG A 140 -18.61 -10.32 -1.80
N LEU A 141 -17.70 -9.37 -1.53
CA LEU A 141 -18.05 -8.01 -1.14
C LEU A 141 -18.69 -7.25 -2.31
N LEU A 142 -18.14 -7.41 -3.52
CA LEU A 142 -18.70 -6.81 -4.72
C LEU A 142 -20.11 -7.34 -4.99
N LYS A 143 -20.31 -8.67 -4.94
CA LYS A 143 -21.65 -9.25 -5.08
C LYS A 143 -22.59 -8.71 -4.01
N GLN A 144 -22.18 -8.68 -2.74
CA GLN A 144 -22.99 -8.16 -1.63
C GLN A 144 -23.43 -6.71 -1.86
N LYS A 145 -22.51 -5.84 -2.31
CA LYS A 145 -22.84 -4.45 -2.68
C LYS A 145 -23.89 -4.41 -3.79
N MET A 146 -23.67 -5.21 -4.83
CA MET A 146 -24.51 -5.22 -6.03
C MET A 146 -25.85 -5.94 -5.85
N LEU A 147 -26.08 -6.67 -4.75
CA LEU A 147 -27.38 -7.26 -4.42
C LEU A 147 -28.48 -6.21 -4.31
N SER A 148 -28.13 -4.98 -3.94
CA SER A 148 -29.06 -3.85 -3.88
C SER A 148 -29.39 -3.27 -5.26
N SER A 149 -28.65 -3.64 -6.31
CA SER A 149 -28.81 -3.17 -7.69
C SER A 149 -28.99 -4.37 -8.63
N ARG A 150 -29.95 -5.24 -8.31
CA ARG A 150 -30.29 -6.41 -9.14
C ARG A 150 -31.15 -6.01 -10.34
N TYR A 151 -31.03 -6.78 -11.42
CA TYR A 151 -31.81 -6.63 -12.63
C TYR A 151 -32.34 -7.99 -13.08
N HIS A 152 -33.67 -8.12 -13.16
CA HIS A 152 -34.36 -9.35 -13.56
C HIS A 152 -34.95 -9.24 -14.96
N SER A 153 -35.48 -8.07 -15.35
CA SER A 153 -36.16 -7.86 -16.62
C SER A 153 -36.34 -6.36 -16.91
N PRO A 154 -36.35 -5.92 -18.19
CA PRO A 154 -36.71 -4.55 -18.56
C PRO A 154 -38.10 -4.12 -18.07
N PHE A 155 -39.03 -5.07 -17.92
CA PHE A 155 -40.40 -4.80 -17.50
C PHE A 155 -40.55 -4.57 -15.99
N ASP A 156 -39.63 -5.11 -15.18
CA ASP A 156 -39.67 -4.91 -13.73
C ASP A 156 -39.15 -3.51 -13.35
N ASP A 157 -38.17 -2.98 -14.10
CA ASP A 157 -37.65 -1.62 -13.90
C ASP A 157 -38.71 -0.53 -14.22
N GLU A 158 -39.72 -0.83 -15.05
CA GLU A 158 -40.84 0.08 -15.37
C GLU A 158 -42.00 -0.01 -14.36
N LEU A 159 -42.11 -1.10 -13.59
CA LEU A 159 -43.19 -1.33 -12.62
C LEU A 159 -42.91 -0.74 -11.23
N ASP A 160 -41.67 -0.34 -10.96
CA ASP A 160 -41.29 0.41 -9.74
C ASP A 160 -41.75 1.89 -9.74
N GLY A 161 -42.77 2.20 -10.55
CA GLY A 161 -43.48 3.48 -10.60
C GLY A 161 -44.67 3.58 -9.63
N ASP A 162 -44.91 2.59 -8.76
CA ASP A 162 -45.90 2.69 -7.69
C ASP A 162 -45.33 3.54 -6.54
N GLU A 163 -46.02 4.63 -6.22
CA GLU A 163 -45.65 5.66 -5.21
C GLU A 163 -45.52 5.14 -3.76
N ASP A 164 -45.62 3.82 -3.52
CA ASP A 164 -45.69 3.21 -2.18
C ASP A 164 -44.47 2.32 -1.81
N SER A 165 -43.51 2.11 -2.73
CA SER A 165 -42.20 1.49 -2.41
C SER A 165 -41.11 2.57 -2.27
N THR A 166 -40.87 3.02 -1.04
CA THR A 166 -39.97 4.13 -0.70
C THR A 166 -38.46 3.91 -0.96
N ILE A 167 -38.05 2.87 -1.69
CA ILE A 167 -36.64 2.53 -1.89
C ILE A 167 -36.38 2.21 -3.37
N ARG A 168 -36.07 3.23 -4.16
CA ARG A 168 -35.48 3.04 -5.50
C ARG A 168 -34.17 2.25 -5.35
N PRO A 169 -33.88 1.29 -6.26
CA PRO A 169 -32.64 0.53 -6.18
C PRO A 169 -31.45 1.50 -6.31
N PRO A 170 -30.45 1.43 -5.41
CA PRO A 170 -29.27 2.28 -5.48
C PRO A 170 -28.61 2.17 -6.84
N LYS A 171 -28.22 3.34 -7.34
CA LYS A 171 -27.63 3.53 -8.65
C LYS A 171 -26.12 3.66 -8.45
N PHE A 172 -25.37 2.64 -8.89
CA PHE A 172 -23.92 2.65 -8.84
C PHE A 172 -23.35 2.92 -10.22
N THR A 173 -22.47 3.89 -10.32
CA THR A 173 -21.68 4.12 -11.53
C THR A 173 -20.41 3.27 -11.49
N ARG A 174 -19.82 3.01 -12.66
CA ARG A 174 -18.52 2.34 -12.73
C ARG A 174 -17.44 3.10 -11.95
N LEU A 175 -17.46 4.43 -12.01
CA LEU A 175 -16.50 5.29 -11.33
C LEU A 175 -16.59 5.16 -9.80
N GLU A 176 -17.80 5.13 -9.26
CA GLU A 176 -18.03 4.93 -7.82
C GLU A 176 -17.50 3.57 -7.35
N LEU A 177 -17.73 2.50 -8.13
CA LEU A 177 -17.22 1.18 -7.79
C LEU A 177 -15.69 1.10 -7.89
N THR A 178 -15.07 1.77 -8.87
CA THR A 178 -13.60 1.86 -8.98
C THR A 178 -12.98 2.66 -7.83
N ALA A 179 -13.68 3.67 -7.32
CA ALA A 179 -13.24 4.45 -6.17
C ALA A 179 -13.40 3.68 -4.85
N GLU A 180 -14.49 2.92 -4.69
CA GLU A 180 -14.80 2.19 -3.46
C GLU A 180 -14.01 0.88 -3.33
N PHE A 181 -13.79 0.14 -4.42
CA PHE A 181 -13.15 -1.17 -4.37
C PHE A 181 -11.63 -1.09 -4.60
N PRO A 182 -10.83 -1.76 -3.75
CA PRO A 182 -9.39 -1.85 -3.92
C PRO A 182 -9.06 -2.86 -5.02
N CYS A 183 -8.93 -2.39 -6.26
CA CYS A 183 -8.50 -3.20 -7.39
C CYS A 183 -8.06 -2.33 -8.57
N SER A 184 -7.32 -2.92 -9.51
CA SER A 184 -7.05 -2.30 -10.81
C SER A 184 -8.31 -2.26 -11.69
N ILE A 185 -8.29 -1.41 -12.72
CA ILE A 185 -9.42 -1.27 -13.66
C ILE A 185 -9.72 -2.60 -14.37
N ASN A 186 -8.66 -3.35 -14.70
CA ASN A 186 -8.77 -4.64 -15.40
C ASN A 186 -9.32 -5.73 -14.50
N GLU A 187 -8.85 -5.78 -13.25
CA GLU A 187 -9.35 -6.70 -12.21
C GLU A 187 -10.84 -6.48 -11.94
N LEU A 188 -11.27 -5.21 -11.82
CA LEU A 188 -12.67 -4.87 -11.62
C LEU A 188 -13.54 -5.29 -12.81
N ALA A 189 -13.07 -5.04 -14.04
CA ALA A 189 -13.77 -5.44 -15.25
C ALA A 189 -13.95 -6.97 -15.32
N TYR A 190 -12.91 -7.72 -14.97
CA TYR A 190 -12.97 -9.17 -14.90
C TYR A 190 -13.98 -9.65 -13.83
N ALA A 191 -13.99 -9.01 -12.66
CA ALA A 191 -14.94 -9.30 -11.61
C ALA A 191 -16.39 -9.03 -12.02
N PHE A 192 -16.65 -7.96 -12.78
CA PHE A 192 -17.99 -7.68 -13.32
C PHE A 192 -18.48 -8.80 -14.24
N VAL A 193 -17.65 -9.22 -15.19
CA VAL A 193 -17.98 -10.33 -16.11
C VAL A 193 -18.28 -11.61 -15.34
N ARG A 194 -17.44 -11.95 -14.35
CA ARG A 194 -17.62 -13.18 -13.53
C ARG A 194 -18.90 -13.19 -12.70
N LEU A 195 -19.37 -12.02 -12.26
CA LEU A 195 -20.58 -11.90 -11.46
C LEU A 195 -21.84 -11.66 -12.30
N GLY A 196 -21.73 -11.48 -13.61
CA GLY A 196 -22.86 -11.10 -14.46
C GLY A 196 -23.32 -9.66 -14.18
N ILE A 197 -22.37 -8.76 -13.88
CA ILE A 197 -22.64 -7.35 -13.67
C ILE A 197 -22.44 -6.61 -14.99
N PHE A 198 -23.47 -5.88 -15.43
CA PHE A 198 -23.48 -5.15 -16.69
C PHE A 198 -23.90 -3.70 -16.47
N GLU A 199 -23.47 -2.83 -17.38
CA GLU A 199 -23.92 -1.44 -17.42
C GLU A 199 -25.25 -1.37 -18.18
N ILE A 200 -26.31 -0.95 -17.49
CA ILE A 200 -27.67 -0.79 -18.02
C ILE A 200 -28.10 0.64 -17.68
N GLU A 201 -28.43 1.43 -18.70
CA GLU A 201 -28.81 2.84 -18.56
C GLU A 201 -27.77 3.71 -17.79
N GLY A 202 -26.48 3.40 -17.95
CA GLY A 202 -25.39 4.12 -17.27
C GLY A 202 -25.16 3.70 -15.81
N PHE A 203 -25.87 2.66 -15.32
CA PHE A 203 -25.71 2.12 -13.98
C PHE A 203 -25.26 0.66 -14.03
N MET A 204 -24.37 0.30 -13.10
CA MET A 204 -23.93 -1.07 -12.93
C MET A 204 -25.03 -1.87 -12.23
N ARG A 205 -25.48 -2.95 -12.87
CA ARG A 205 -26.55 -3.83 -12.41
C ARG A 205 -26.09 -5.28 -12.36
N LEU A 206 -26.46 -5.99 -11.30
CA LEU A 206 -26.26 -7.43 -11.17
C LEU A 206 -27.42 -8.15 -11.87
N VAL A 207 -27.15 -8.80 -13.00
CA VAL A 207 -28.19 -9.46 -13.79
C VAL A 207 -28.44 -10.86 -13.26
N ASP A 208 -29.71 -11.24 -13.15
CA ASP A 208 -30.11 -12.58 -12.75
C ASP A 208 -29.61 -13.63 -13.76
N SER A 209 -29.13 -14.77 -13.26
CA SER A 209 -28.71 -15.89 -14.09
C SER A 209 -29.83 -16.40 -14.99
N ASP A 210 -31.08 -16.38 -14.51
CA ASP A 210 -32.22 -16.88 -15.29
C ASP A 210 -32.46 -15.99 -16.52
N TYR A 211 -32.31 -14.67 -16.35
CA TYR A 211 -32.40 -13.71 -17.45
C TYR A 211 -31.22 -13.84 -18.42
N LEU A 212 -30.00 -14.04 -17.91
CA LEU A 212 -28.82 -14.25 -18.75
C LEU A 212 -28.96 -15.48 -19.66
N VAL A 213 -29.57 -16.56 -19.15
CA VAL A 213 -29.83 -17.77 -19.95
C VAL A 213 -30.89 -17.50 -21.02
N GLN A 214 -31.96 -16.76 -20.69
CA GLN A 214 -33.02 -16.42 -21.64
C GLN A 214 -32.52 -15.55 -22.80
N VAL A 215 -31.69 -14.54 -22.50
CA VAL A 215 -31.17 -13.61 -23.52
C VAL A 215 -29.98 -14.20 -24.27
N GLY A 216 -29.10 -14.96 -23.60
CA GLY A 216 -27.90 -15.55 -24.20
C GLY A 216 -28.14 -16.88 -24.94
N GLY A 217 -29.31 -17.51 -24.76
CA GLY A 217 -29.71 -18.75 -25.44
C GLY A 217 -30.43 -18.55 -26.78
N SER A 218 -30.40 -17.34 -27.34
CA SER A 218 -31.01 -16.97 -28.63
C SER A 218 -29.99 -16.92 -29.77
#